data_AF-A0A8H4R2X3-F1
#
_entry.id   AF-A0A8H4R2X3-F1
#
_cell.length_a   1.000
_cell.length_b   1.000
_cell.length_c   1.000
_cell.angle_alpha   90.00
_cell.angle_beta   90.00
_cell.angle_gamma   90.00
#
_symmetry.space_group_name_H-M   'P 1'
#
loop_
_entity.id
_entity.type
_entity.pdbx_description
1 polymer ?
#
loop_
_entity_poly.entity_id
_entity_poly.type
_entity_poly.pdbx_seq_one_letter_code
_entity_poly.pdbx_strand_id
1 'polypeptide(L)'
;MNPSIKTQDEWKEWATACQSSGTPTIVQLCHPGRQSPLGAGNRSFFTKNIAPSVVKLKMGPTILAKAVAAPMFGTPREMTEADIDEVIDQFVAGAKQSYDAGFKGVELHGAHGYLLAQFLSPKSNLLNDAFGGSPTKRAEIALRIIQRIRAATNKIFCIGMKFNSVDASDSSSSFETLEQIALVVEAGIDFLEVSGGTMEDMSAMQDPEAPGMKTSTLLRESFFPSFAQAAREKFPKLVLIVTGGFRTRLGMEAALQTSGCDIVGIARPATVIPHLPRDIILNEGVMDEHASVRLTSLPRSRMTEFLVLLIGSKGVGAGREAMYYQGQIQRIARGLKPADTRIKALYWGEAQRKGFNIISKPYGSLKVFRYTAYKGPASSPLTEA
;
A
#
# COMPACT_ATOMS: atom_id res chain seq x y z
N MET A 1 2.05 -10.34 22.08
CA MET A 1 3.09 -11.37 22.32
C MET A 1 4.40 -10.89 21.71
N ASN A 2 5.50 -11.01 22.44
CA ASN A 2 6.81 -10.67 21.89
C ASN A 2 7.24 -11.73 20.86
N PRO A 3 7.80 -11.33 19.71
CA PRO A 3 8.31 -12.26 18.70
C PRO A 3 9.47 -13.10 19.27
N SER A 4 9.65 -14.31 18.72
CA SER A 4 10.78 -15.17 19.09
C SER A 4 12.13 -14.49 18.79
N ILE A 5 13.19 -14.88 19.50
CA ILE A 5 14.56 -14.37 19.23
C ILE A 5 14.93 -14.57 17.76
N LYS A 6 14.63 -15.76 17.22
CA LYS A 6 14.85 -16.06 15.80
C LYS A 6 14.16 -15.06 14.87
N THR A 7 12.90 -14.73 15.13
CA THR A 7 12.14 -13.75 14.33
C THR A 7 12.75 -12.35 14.44
N GLN A 8 13.21 -11.96 15.63
CA GLN A 8 13.85 -10.67 15.83
C GLN A 8 15.17 -10.57 15.05
N ASP A 9 15.96 -11.65 15.02
CA ASP A 9 17.20 -11.69 14.26
C ASP A 9 16.96 -11.68 12.74
N GLU A 10 15.96 -12.41 12.25
CA GLU A 10 15.51 -12.34 10.85
C GLU A 10 15.11 -10.91 10.44
N TRP A 11 14.47 -10.15 11.33
CA TRP A 11 14.12 -8.75 11.06
C TRP A 11 15.34 -7.82 11.05
N LYS A 12 16.37 -8.08 11.86
CA LYS A 12 17.64 -7.33 11.80
C LYS A 12 18.37 -7.57 10.48
N GLU A 13 18.43 -8.83 10.05
CA GLU A 13 18.99 -9.20 8.74
C GLU A 13 18.22 -8.49 7.62
N TRP A 14 16.89 -8.50 7.69
CA TRP A 14 16.05 -7.81 6.71
C TRP A 14 16.30 -6.30 6.68
N ALA A 15 16.31 -5.64 7.84
CA ALA A 15 16.60 -4.22 7.94
C ALA A 15 17.99 -3.89 7.36
N THR A 16 19.00 -4.72 7.63
CA THR A 16 20.35 -4.56 7.09
C THR A 16 20.36 -4.70 5.56
N ALA A 17 19.72 -5.74 5.03
CA ALA A 17 19.68 -6.01 3.59
C ALA A 17 18.98 -4.91 2.80
N CYS A 18 17.84 -4.40 3.28
CA CYS A 18 17.11 -3.32 2.58
C CYS A 18 17.87 -1.99 2.56
N GLN A 19 18.80 -1.80 3.50
CA GLN A 19 19.52 -0.54 3.68
C GLN A 19 20.98 -0.63 3.24
N SER A 20 21.42 -1.76 2.64
CA SER A 20 22.82 -1.99 2.26
C SER A 20 23.36 -1.00 1.22
N SER A 21 22.46 -0.35 0.47
CA SER A 21 22.79 0.67 -0.53
C SER A 21 22.55 2.10 -0.03
N GLY A 22 22.34 2.30 1.27
CA GLY A 22 22.18 3.61 1.90
C GLY A 22 20.76 4.17 1.91
N THR A 23 19.80 3.52 1.25
CA THR A 23 18.39 3.94 1.27
C THR A 23 17.74 3.59 2.61
N PRO A 24 17.22 4.56 3.39
CA PRO A 24 16.53 4.26 4.63
C PRO A 24 15.26 3.46 4.35
N THR A 25 14.99 2.44 5.18
CA THR A 25 13.77 1.62 5.06
C THR A 25 12.79 1.97 6.15
N ILE A 26 11.54 2.23 5.76
CA ILE A 26 10.40 2.55 6.63
C ILE A 26 9.40 1.39 6.58
N VAL A 27 8.90 0.95 7.73
CA VAL A 27 7.92 -0.15 7.82
C VAL A 27 6.52 0.41 7.96
N GLN A 28 5.61 0.08 7.04
CA GLN A 28 4.21 0.45 7.21
C GLN A 28 3.51 -0.49 8.20
N LEU A 29 2.96 0.07 9.27
CA LEU A 29 2.13 -0.63 10.24
C LEU A 29 0.66 -0.49 9.84
N CYS A 30 -0.05 -1.61 9.73
CA CYS A 30 -1.44 -1.62 9.29
C CYS A 30 -2.30 -2.56 10.14
N HIS A 31 -3.57 -2.19 10.29
CA HIS A 31 -4.60 -3.03 10.88
C HIS A 31 -5.87 -2.94 10.00
N PRO A 32 -6.37 -4.05 9.43
CA PRO A 32 -7.46 -4.01 8.45
C PRO A 32 -8.84 -3.66 9.06
N GLY A 33 -9.02 -3.81 10.38
CA GLY A 33 -10.28 -3.54 11.06
C GLY A 33 -11.43 -4.34 10.43
N ARG A 34 -12.53 -3.66 10.07
CA ARG A 34 -13.68 -4.29 9.40
C ARG A 34 -13.37 -4.94 8.03
N GLN A 35 -12.22 -4.66 7.43
CA GLN A 35 -11.81 -5.18 6.12
C GLN A 35 -11.03 -6.49 6.19
N SER A 36 -10.80 -7.06 7.38
CA SER A 36 -10.08 -8.33 7.46
C SER A 36 -10.96 -9.48 6.96
N PRO A 37 -10.48 -10.37 6.07
CA PRO A 37 -11.24 -11.56 5.72
C PRO A 37 -11.49 -12.45 6.94
N LEU A 38 -12.66 -13.09 7.00
CA LEU A 38 -12.97 -14.09 8.03
C LEU A 38 -11.99 -15.26 7.92
N GLY A 39 -11.48 -15.73 9.07
CA GLY A 39 -10.47 -16.79 9.12
C GLY A 39 -9.05 -16.33 8.73
N ALA A 40 -8.80 -15.03 8.52
CA ALA A 40 -7.46 -14.54 8.24
C ALA A 40 -6.52 -14.71 9.46
N GLY A 41 -5.29 -15.15 9.17
CA GLY A 41 -4.27 -15.46 10.19
C GLY A 41 -4.64 -16.72 10.97
N ASN A 42 -4.47 -16.67 12.29
CA ASN A 42 -4.80 -17.79 13.19
C ASN A 42 -6.18 -17.64 13.86
N ARG A 43 -7.02 -16.72 13.36
CA ARG A 43 -8.34 -16.44 13.96
C ARG A 43 -9.37 -17.47 13.52
N SER A 44 -10.27 -17.84 14.43
CA SER A 44 -11.43 -18.68 14.10
C SER A 44 -12.36 -17.96 13.11
N PHE A 45 -13.04 -18.70 12.24
CA PHE A 45 -14.07 -18.19 11.35
C PHE A 45 -15.22 -17.47 12.08
N PHE A 46 -15.42 -17.76 13.37
CA PHE A 46 -16.43 -17.12 14.21
C PHE A 46 -15.94 -15.85 14.91
N THR A 47 -14.65 -15.53 14.83
CA THR A 47 -14.09 -14.31 15.43
C THR A 47 -14.53 -13.11 14.60
N LYS A 48 -15.29 -12.21 15.21
CA LYS A 48 -15.72 -10.97 14.54
C LYS A 48 -14.52 -10.04 14.37
N ASN A 49 -14.50 -9.35 13.25
CA ASN A 49 -13.61 -8.20 13.08
C ASN A 49 -13.95 -7.10 14.09
N ILE A 50 -12.98 -6.27 14.42
CA ILE A 50 -13.16 -5.10 15.27
C ILE A 50 -13.15 -3.82 14.43
N ALA A 51 -13.94 -2.84 14.85
CA ALA A 51 -14.08 -1.53 14.20
C ALA A 51 -14.59 -0.50 15.22
N PRO A 52 -14.45 0.81 14.98
CA PRO A 52 -15.01 1.83 15.86
C PRO A 52 -16.53 1.74 16.02
N SER A 53 -17.25 1.22 15.02
CA SER A 53 -18.71 1.05 15.12
C SER A 53 -19.18 -0.16 14.31
N VAL A 54 -20.41 -0.61 14.56
CA VAL A 54 -21.04 -1.78 13.89
C VAL A 54 -21.49 -1.45 12.45
N VAL A 55 -20.58 -0.91 11.63
CA VAL A 55 -20.83 -0.53 10.23
C VAL A 55 -20.18 -1.55 9.29
N LYS A 56 -21.01 -2.33 8.58
CA LYS A 56 -20.55 -3.33 7.60
C LYS A 56 -19.86 -2.67 6.40
N LEU A 57 -18.90 -3.39 5.81
CA LEU A 57 -18.28 -2.99 4.55
C LEU A 57 -19.30 -3.04 3.40
N LYS A 58 -19.42 -1.95 2.64
CA LYS A 58 -20.34 -1.80 1.51
C LYS A 58 -19.57 -1.93 0.19
N MET A 59 -19.52 -3.13 -0.39
CA MET A 59 -18.83 -3.40 -1.68
C MET A 59 -19.64 -2.98 -2.92
N GLY A 60 -20.34 -1.84 -2.86
CA GLY A 60 -21.24 -1.35 -3.92
C GLY A 60 -22.74 -1.43 -3.57
N PRO A 61 -23.61 -0.80 -4.38
CA PRO A 61 -25.01 -0.59 -4.02
C PRO A 61 -25.91 -1.82 -4.24
N THR A 62 -25.48 -2.79 -5.05
CA THR A 62 -26.33 -3.92 -5.48
C THR A 62 -26.55 -4.95 -4.37
N ILE A 63 -27.71 -5.64 -4.42
CA ILE A 63 -28.05 -6.74 -3.50
C ILE A 63 -26.99 -7.86 -3.59
N LEU A 64 -26.51 -8.14 -4.80
CA LEU A 64 -25.47 -9.15 -5.04
C LEU A 64 -24.12 -8.76 -4.44
N ALA A 65 -23.70 -7.49 -4.52
CA ALA A 65 -22.50 -7.00 -3.83
C ALA A 65 -22.59 -7.20 -2.31
N LYS A 66 -23.75 -6.89 -1.72
CA LYS A 66 -24.00 -7.06 -0.29
C LYS A 66 -24.00 -8.54 0.12
N ALA A 67 -24.56 -9.41 -0.72
CA ALA A 67 -24.60 -10.85 -0.51
C ALA A 67 -23.20 -11.51 -0.58
N VAL A 68 -22.26 -10.95 -1.36
CA VAL A 68 -20.87 -11.44 -1.46
C VAL A 68 -19.97 -10.89 -0.34
N ALA A 69 -20.16 -9.63 0.08
CA ALA A 69 -19.34 -9.02 1.12
C ALA A 69 -19.59 -9.63 2.52
N ALA A 70 -20.85 -9.95 2.83
CA ALA A 70 -21.25 -10.48 4.14
C ALA A 70 -20.53 -11.77 4.56
N PRO A 71 -20.43 -12.82 3.72
CA PRO A 71 -19.70 -14.05 4.08
C PRO A 71 -18.17 -13.88 4.07
N MET A 72 -17.64 -12.81 3.45
CA MET A 72 -16.19 -12.59 3.35
C MET A 72 -15.64 -11.80 4.55
N PHE A 73 -16.35 -10.77 5.01
CA PHE A 73 -15.87 -9.84 6.04
C PHE A 73 -16.72 -9.86 7.33
N GLY A 74 -17.91 -10.47 7.28
CA GLY A 74 -18.82 -10.53 8.42
C GLY A 74 -19.36 -9.16 8.83
N THR A 75 -19.98 -9.13 10.02
CA THR A 75 -20.36 -7.88 10.70
C THR A 75 -19.34 -7.62 11.80
N PRO A 76 -18.67 -6.45 11.82
CA PRO A 76 -17.70 -6.17 12.86
C PRO A 76 -18.39 -6.03 14.22
N ARG A 77 -17.63 -6.23 15.29
CA ARG A 77 -17.97 -5.84 16.65
C ARG A 77 -17.41 -4.45 16.91
N GLU A 78 -18.20 -3.62 17.59
CA GLU A 78 -17.73 -2.33 18.11
C GLU A 78 -16.60 -2.54 19.12
N MET A 79 -15.54 -1.74 19.00
CA MET A 79 -14.42 -1.76 19.92
C MET A 79 -14.81 -1.15 21.26
N THR A 80 -14.44 -1.83 22.34
CA THR A 80 -14.41 -1.25 23.69
C THR A 80 -13.16 -0.38 23.86
N GLU A 81 -13.13 0.47 24.88
CA GLU A 81 -11.92 1.23 25.21
C GLU A 81 -10.69 0.31 25.42
N ALA A 82 -10.88 -0.85 26.06
CA ALA A 82 -9.82 -1.84 26.22
C ALA A 82 -9.34 -2.43 24.87
N ASP A 83 -10.23 -2.62 23.89
CA ASP A 83 -9.80 -3.03 22.53
C ASP A 83 -9.00 -1.91 21.85
N ILE A 84 -9.37 -0.65 22.07
CA ILE A 84 -8.66 0.52 21.52
C ILE A 84 -7.26 0.62 22.13
N ASP A 85 -7.14 0.52 23.45
CA ASP A 85 -5.86 0.56 24.14
C ASP A 85 -4.95 -0.60 23.72
N GLU A 86 -5.48 -1.82 23.60
CA GLU A 86 -4.72 -2.97 23.08
C GLU A 86 -4.23 -2.73 21.65
N VAL A 87 -5.05 -2.14 20.77
CA VAL A 87 -4.62 -1.80 19.41
C VAL A 87 -3.52 -0.73 19.43
N ILE A 88 -3.64 0.29 20.29
CA ILE A 88 -2.58 1.30 20.46
C ILE A 88 -1.29 0.63 20.92
N ASP A 89 -1.35 -0.25 21.92
CA ASP A 89 -0.22 -1.04 22.41
C ASP A 89 0.44 -1.86 21.29
N GLN A 90 -0.37 -2.49 20.43
CA GLN A 90 0.13 -3.28 19.30
C GLN A 90 0.84 -2.42 18.24
N PHE A 91 0.31 -1.23 17.91
CA PHE A 91 1.00 -0.29 17.01
C PHE A 91 2.33 0.18 17.61
N VAL A 92 2.34 0.54 18.89
CA VAL A 92 3.55 0.97 19.61
C VAL A 92 4.58 -0.16 19.68
N ALA A 93 4.14 -1.39 19.97
CA ALA A 93 4.99 -2.56 20.00
C ALA A 93 5.60 -2.87 18.62
N GLY A 94 4.81 -2.79 17.55
CA GLY A 94 5.29 -2.97 16.17
C GLY A 94 6.31 -1.91 15.76
N ALA A 95 6.10 -0.65 16.17
CA ALA A 95 7.07 0.42 15.93
C ALA A 95 8.36 0.21 16.72
N LYS A 96 8.25 -0.18 17.99
CA LYS A 96 9.43 -0.51 18.81
C LYS A 96 10.21 -1.69 18.23
N GLN A 97 9.53 -2.74 17.80
CA GLN A 97 10.18 -3.88 17.14
C GLN A 97 10.89 -3.47 15.84
N SER A 98 10.28 -2.56 15.06
CA SER A 98 10.90 -2.04 13.84
C SER A 98 12.15 -1.20 14.16
N TYR A 99 12.07 -0.38 15.21
CA TYR A 99 13.21 0.37 15.73
C TYR A 99 14.34 -0.55 16.21
N ASP A 100 14.03 -1.54 17.05
CA ASP A 100 15.00 -2.49 17.59
C ASP A 100 15.67 -3.34 16.50
N ALA A 101 14.95 -3.63 15.41
CA ALA A 101 15.49 -4.34 14.24
C ALA A 101 16.42 -3.46 13.38
N GLY A 102 16.40 -2.13 13.54
CA GLY A 102 17.27 -1.21 12.80
C GLY A 102 16.65 -0.57 11.56
N PHE A 103 15.33 -0.67 11.37
CA PHE A 103 14.61 0.15 10.39
C PHE A 103 14.67 1.63 10.79
N LYS A 104 14.55 2.56 9.83
CA LYS A 104 14.68 4.01 10.11
C LYS A 104 13.40 4.68 10.52
N GLY A 105 12.28 3.97 10.47
CA GLY A 105 11.01 4.53 10.88
C GLY A 105 9.84 3.60 10.60
N VAL A 106 8.66 4.12 10.91
CA VAL A 106 7.38 3.51 10.57
C VAL A 106 6.46 4.46 9.85
N GLU A 107 5.53 3.91 9.08
CA GLU A 107 4.38 4.64 8.56
C GLU A 107 3.09 4.06 9.14
N LEU A 108 2.24 4.91 9.71
CA LEU A 108 0.92 4.52 10.20
C LEU A 108 -0.09 4.51 9.03
N HIS A 109 -0.74 3.37 8.79
CA HIS A 109 -1.70 3.25 7.69
C HIS A 109 -3.09 3.82 8.08
N GLY A 110 -3.26 5.13 7.90
CA GLY A 110 -4.51 5.88 8.08
C GLY A 110 -5.38 6.02 6.82
N ALA A 111 -5.32 5.06 5.89
CA ALA A 111 -5.94 5.17 4.57
C ALA A 111 -6.68 3.90 4.13
N HIS A 112 -7.29 3.95 2.94
CA HIS A 112 -7.93 2.82 2.27
C HIS A 112 -9.06 2.12 3.06
N GLY A 113 -9.61 2.79 4.07
CA GLY A 113 -10.63 2.26 4.96
C GLY A 113 -10.12 1.18 5.93
N TYR A 114 -8.82 1.13 6.20
CA TYR A 114 -8.22 0.32 7.28
C TYR A 114 -8.60 0.91 8.65
N LEU A 115 -8.23 0.27 9.76
CA LEU A 115 -8.75 0.62 11.09
C LEU A 115 -8.56 2.10 11.45
N LEU A 116 -7.37 2.65 11.26
CA LEU A 116 -7.13 4.08 11.55
C LEU A 116 -7.99 4.99 10.65
N ALA A 117 -8.11 4.66 9.35
CA ALA A 117 -9.05 5.38 8.47
C ALA A 117 -10.52 5.22 8.91
N GLN A 118 -10.89 4.06 9.47
CA GLN A 118 -12.23 3.83 9.99
C GLN A 118 -12.54 4.75 11.16
N PHE A 119 -11.57 4.99 12.06
CA PHE A 119 -11.70 5.95 13.17
C PHE A 119 -11.79 7.39 12.67
N LEU A 120 -10.91 7.78 11.74
CA LEU A 120 -10.86 9.15 11.21
C LEU A 120 -12.14 9.56 10.47
N SER A 121 -12.79 8.62 9.79
CA SER A 121 -13.95 8.87 8.93
C SER A 121 -15.29 8.87 9.70
N PRO A 122 -16.11 9.92 9.58
CA PRO A 122 -17.46 9.95 10.19
C PRO A 122 -18.42 8.95 9.53
N LYS A 123 -18.06 8.37 8.37
CA LYS A 123 -18.88 7.36 7.67
C LYS A 123 -18.83 5.99 8.34
N SER A 124 -17.76 5.72 9.09
CA SER A 124 -17.50 4.42 9.73
C SER A 124 -17.37 4.49 11.25
N ASN A 125 -17.07 5.68 11.79
CA ASN A 125 -17.02 5.93 13.22
C ASN A 125 -18.24 6.76 13.65
N LEU A 126 -19.16 6.10 14.32
CA LEU A 126 -20.41 6.65 14.85
C LEU A 126 -20.37 6.77 16.38
N LEU A 127 -19.20 6.60 17.00
CA LEU A 127 -19.03 6.79 18.44
C LEU A 127 -19.30 8.26 18.82
N ASN A 128 -19.68 8.47 20.08
CA ASN A 128 -19.93 9.81 20.64
C ASN A 128 -19.17 10.04 21.95
N ASP A 129 -18.06 9.33 22.13
CA ASP A 129 -17.20 9.32 23.32
C ASP A 129 -15.91 10.11 23.09
N ALA A 130 -14.78 9.68 23.65
CA ALA A 130 -13.46 10.29 23.44
C ALA A 130 -12.85 9.99 22.06
N PHE A 131 -13.34 8.96 21.36
CA PHE A 131 -12.79 8.49 20.07
C PHE A 131 -13.73 8.76 18.89
N GLY A 132 -14.86 9.45 19.10
CA GLY A 132 -15.89 9.70 18.09
C GLY A 132 -16.51 11.09 18.13
N GLY A 133 -17.41 11.37 17.19
CA GLY A 133 -18.04 12.68 17.03
C GLY A 133 -17.17 13.65 16.24
N SER A 134 -16.54 14.62 16.92
CA SER A 134 -15.72 15.67 16.27
C SER A 134 -14.48 15.12 15.55
N PRO A 135 -13.96 15.82 14.51
CA PRO A 135 -12.73 15.42 13.81
C PRO A 135 -11.54 15.19 14.76
N THR A 136 -11.36 16.08 15.74
CA THR A 136 -10.33 15.98 16.78
C THR A 136 -10.43 14.65 17.56
N LYS A 137 -11.60 14.35 18.15
CA LYS A 137 -11.83 13.08 18.86
C LYS A 137 -11.64 11.84 17.99
N ARG A 138 -12.03 11.91 16.71
CA ARG A 138 -11.80 10.81 15.75
C ARG A 138 -10.32 10.56 15.45
N ALA A 139 -9.47 11.57 15.61
CA ALA A 139 -8.02 11.43 15.47
C ALA A 139 -7.31 10.92 16.74
N GLU A 140 -7.98 10.92 17.90
CA GLU A 140 -7.40 10.62 19.22
C GLU A 140 -6.57 9.33 19.24
N ILE A 141 -7.08 8.26 18.63
CA ILE A 141 -6.34 6.98 18.53
C ILE A 141 -4.98 7.14 17.82
N ALA A 142 -4.94 7.91 16.72
CA ALA A 142 -3.71 8.16 15.98
C ALA A 142 -2.75 9.04 16.79
N LEU A 143 -3.26 10.06 17.48
CA LEU A 143 -2.45 10.95 18.33
C LEU A 143 -1.77 10.15 19.45
N ARG A 144 -2.51 9.29 20.16
CA ARG A 144 -1.97 8.41 21.20
C ARG A 144 -0.90 7.47 20.67
N ILE A 145 -1.11 6.88 19.49
CA ILE A 145 -0.10 6.02 18.84
C ILE A 145 1.17 6.81 18.56
N ILE A 146 1.07 7.97 17.88
CA ILE A 146 2.23 8.79 17.50
C ILE A 146 3.02 9.20 18.74
N GLN A 147 2.35 9.76 19.75
CA GLN A 147 2.99 10.21 21.00
C GLN A 147 3.70 9.08 21.73
N ARG A 148 3.09 7.89 21.80
CA ARG A 148 3.69 6.73 22.46
C ARG A 148 4.85 6.13 21.67
N ILE A 149 4.80 6.14 20.34
CA ILE A 149 5.95 5.74 19.51
C ILE A 149 7.10 6.74 19.70
N ARG A 150 6.81 8.05 19.72
CA ARG A 150 7.80 9.10 20.00
C ARG A 150 8.47 8.93 21.36
N ALA A 151 7.71 8.54 22.38
CA ALA A 151 8.24 8.26 23.71
C ALA A 151 9.07 6.95 23.77
N ALA A 152 8.75 5.97 22.92
CA ALA A 152 9.40 4.65 22.90
C ALA A 152 10.63 4.56 21.98
N THR A 153 10.91 5.58 21.17
CA THR A 153 11.97 5.60 20.15
C THR A 153 12.83 6.87 20.26
N ASN A 154 13.93 6.93 19.52
CA ASN A 154 14.77 8.14 19.50
C ASN A 154 14.22 9.20 18.53
N LYS A 155 14.68 10.44 18.66
CA LYS A 155 14.22 11.58 17.85
C LYS A 155 14.49 11.45 16.34
N ILE A 156 15.39 10.56 15.94
CA ILE A 156 15.79 10.36 14.53
C ILE A 156 14.92 9.27 13.87
N PHE A 157 14.26 8.43 14.67
CA PHE A 157 13.35 7.42 14.15
C PHE A 157 12.14 8.07 13.50
N CYS A 158 11.98 7.86 12.20
CA CYS A 158 10.99 8.52 11.39
C CYS A 158 9.57 7.97 11.67
N ILE A 159 8.56 8.84 11.79
CA ILE A 159 7.15 8.44 11.85
C ILE A 159 6.40 9.17 10.75
N GLY A 160 5.88 8.42 9.79
CA GLY A 160 4.94 8.93 8.80
C GLY A 160 3.52 8.49 9.08
N MET A 161 2.58 9.12 8.39
CA MET A 161 1.20 8.63 8.32
C MET A 161 0.67 8.76 6.91
N LYS A 162 -0.02 7.71 6.44
CA LYS A 162 -0.70 7.71 5.16
C LYS A 162 -2.15 8.14 5.33
N PHE A 163 -2.60 9.12 4.56
CA PHE A 163 -4.00 9.56 4.48
C PHE A 163 -4.61 9.27 3.11
N ASN A 164 -5.91 9.06 3.12
CA ASN A 164 -6.69 8.77 1.92
C ASN A 164 -7.42 10.03 1.43
N SER A 165 -7.12 10.46 0.22
CA SER A 165 -7.74 11.61 -0.43
C SER A 165 -9.25 11.44 -0.70
N VAL A 166 -9.75 10.21 -0.81
CA VAL A 166 -11.18 9.94 -1.06
C VAL A 166 -12.04 10.26 0.15
N ASP A 167 -11.46 10.21 1.35
CA ASP A 167 -12.12 10.67 2.57
C ASP A 167 -12.24 12.21 2.60
N ALA A 168 -11.58 12.93 1.69
CA ALA A 168 -11.67 14.38 1.47
C ALA A 168 -12.44 14.75 0.18
N SER A 169 -13.37 13.88 -0.27
CA SER A 169 -14.03 14.02 -1.59
C SER A 169 -15.07 15.15 -1.69
N ASP A 170 -15.55 15.69 -0.57
CA ASP A 170 -16.37 16.90 -0.51
C ASP A 170 -15.73 17.97 0.40
N SER A 171 -16.22 19.21 0.31
CA SER A 171 -15.64 20.35 1.01
C SER A 171 -15.61 20.15 2.53
N SER A 172 -16.71 19.70 3.12
CA SER A 172 -16.82 19.46 4.56
C SER A 172 -15.80 18.40 5.01
N SER A 173 -15.74 17.26 4.33
CA SER A 173 -14.84 16.17 4.69
C SER A 173 -13.37 16.54 4.45
N SER A 174 -13.09 17.40 3.46
CA SER A 174 -11.76 17.96 3.22
C SER A 174 -11.28 18.86 4.36
N PHE A 175 -12.14 19.74 4.89
CA PHE A 175 -11.81 20.57 6.05
C PHE A 175 -11.52 19.72 7.29
N GLU A 176 -12.38 18.74 7.59
CA GLU A 176 -12.16 17.81 8.72
C GLU A 176 -10.84 17.03 8.56
N THR A 177 -10.54 16.55 7.35
CA THR A 177 -9.30 15.83 7.08
C THR A 177 -8.07 16.73 7.28
N LEU A 178 -8.10 17.98 6.82
CA LEU A 178 -7.02 18.95 7.03
C LEU A 178 -6.89 19.40 8.49
N GLU A 179 -7.95 19.36 9.28
CA GLU A 179 -7.89 19.54 10.75
C GLU A 179 -7.16 18.35 11.38
N GLN A 180 -7.55 17.12 11.03
CA GLN A 180 -6.92 15.91 11.54
C GLN A 180 -5.44 15.82 11.16
N ILE A 181 -5.07 16.23 9.94
CA ILE A 181 -3.66 16.32 9.53
C ILE A 181 -2.90 17.31 10.42
N ALA A 182 -3.49 18.47 10.74
CA ALA A 182 -2.84 19.44 11.63
C ALA A 182 -2.55 18.84 13.01
N LEU A 183 -3.49 18.08 13.56
CA LEU A 183 -3.33 17.41 14.85
C LEU A 183 -2.22 16.36 14.82
N VAL A 184 -2.12 15.53 13.78
CA VAL A 184 -1.04 14.52 13.70
C VAL A 184 0.33 15.14 13.41
N VAL A 185 0.37 16.27 12.67
CA VAL A 185 1.59 17.06 12.49
C VAL A 185 2.06 17.64 13.82
N GLU A 186 1.14 18.19 14.62
CA GLU A 186 1.44 18.67 15.98
C GLU A 186 1.89 17.53 16.91
N ALA A 187 1.28 16.35 16.80
CA ALA A 187 1.71 15.15 17.52
C ALA A 187 3.10 14.66 17.10
N GLY A 188 3.62 15.13 15.95
CA GLY A 188 5.01 14.98 15.55
C GLY A 188 5.26 13.91 14.51
N ILE A 189 4.42 13.76 13.47
CA ILE A 189 4.82 13.02 12.26
C ILE A 189 5.89 13.79 11.48
N ASP A 190 6.80 13.08 10.81
CA ASP A 190 7.87 13.65 9.98
C ASP A 190 7.47 13.76 8.50
N PHE A 191 6.57 12.88 8.03
CA PHE A 191 6.05 12.91 6.68
C PHE A 191 4.59 12.49 6.59
N LEU A 192 3.91 12.99 5.57
CA LEU A 192 2.55 12.63 5.19
C LEU A 192 2.58 11.95 3.83
N GLU A 193 2.05 10.73 3.72
CA GLU A 193 1.79 10.12 2.41
C GLU A 193 0.32 10.31 2.02
N VAL A 194 0.09 10.94 0.88
CA VAL A 194 -1.23 11.06 0.26
C VAL A 194 -1.39 9.96 -0.77
N SER A 195 -2.39 9.11 -0.55
CA SER A 195 -2.85 8.15 -1.55
C SER A 195 -4.35 8.31 -1.76
N GLY A 196 -4.95 7.49 -2.62
CA GLY A 196 -6.40 7.46 -2.72
C GLY A 196 -6.99 6.12 -3.13
N GLY A 197 -8.29 6.01 -2.89
CA GLY A 197 -9.10 4.82 -3.13
C GLY A 197 -9.47 4.10 -1.84
N THR A 198 -10.58 3.37 -1.86
CA THR A 198 -10.97 2.42 -0.80
C THR A 198 -11.64 1.21 -1.44
N MET A 199 -11.82 0.11 -0.70
CA MET A 199 -12.63 -1.01 -1.20
C MET A 199 -14.08 -0.62 -1.54
N GLU A 200 -14.59 0.46 -0.93
CA GLU A 200 -15.93 1.00 -1.19
C GLU A 200 -15.93 2.01 -2.35
N ASP A 201 -14.79 2.63 -2.65
CA ASP A 201 -14.56 3.54 -3.78
C ASP A 201 -13.18 3.29 -4.42
N MET A 202 -13.18 2.34 -5.37
CA MET A 202 -11.98 1.88 -6.07
C MET A 202 -11.60 2.78 -7.27
N SER A 203 -12.19 3.97 -7.42
CA SER A 203 -11.97 4.86 -8.57
C SER A 203 -10.49 5.20 -8.77
N ALA A 204 -9.78 5.43 -7.67
CA ALA A 204 -8.34 5.68 -7.59
C ALA A 204 -7.43 4.51 -7.94
N MET A 205 -7.94 3.28 -7.84
CA MET A 205 -7.16 2.06 -8.02
C MET A 205 -7.18 1.57 -9.47
N GLN A 206 -7.86 2.30 -10.35
CA GLN A 206 -8.00 1.95 -11.76
C GLN A 206 -6.69 2.15 -12.53
N ASP A 207 -6.61 1.51 -13.69
CA ASP A 207 -5.52 1.70 -14.64
C ASP A 207 -5.58 3.14 -15.19
N PRO A 208 -4.47 3.91 -15.12
CA PRO A 208 -4.35 5.21 -15.77
C PRO A 208 -4.78 5.24 -17.24
N GLU A 209 -4.62 4.13 -17.96
CA GLU A 209 -4.96 4.00 -19.39
C GLU A 209 -6.39 3.47 -19.64
N ALA A 210 -7.23 3.34 -18.60
CA ALA A 210 -8.60 2.86 -18.77
C ALA A 210 -9.48 3.86 -19.57
N PRO A 211 -10.37 3.39 -20.46
CA PRO A 211 -11.29 4.26 -21.21
C PRO A 211 -12.18 5.09 -20.27
N GLY A 212 -12.22 6.42 -20.48
CA GLY A 212 -13.07 7.35 -19.71
C GLY A 212 -12.35 8.19 -18.65
N MET A 213 -11.03 8.12 -18.57
CA MET A 213 -10.20 9.01 -17.73
C MET A 213 -10.22 10.46 -18.23
N LYS A 214 -10.33 11.43 -17.30
CA LYS A 214 -10.28 12.86 -17.64
C LYS A 214 -8.86 13.22 -18.11
N THR A 215 -8.76 14.05 -19.16
CA THR A 215 -7.49 14.52 -19.74
C THR A 215 -6.56 15.17 -18.69
N SER A 216 -7.11 15.83 -17.68
CA SER A 216 -6.36 16.39 -16.56
C SER A 216 -5.70 15.36 -15.64
N THR A 217 -6.28 14.16 -15.51
CA THR A 217 -5.71 13.03 -14.75
C THR A 217 -4.59 12.34 -15.55
N LEU A 218 -4.72 12.30 -16.88
CA LEU A 218 -3.67 11.79 -17.77
C LEU A 218 -2.41 12.67 -17.79
N LEU A 219 -2.58 13.99 -17.78
CA LEU A 219 -1.46 14.94 -17.82
C LEU A 219 -0.69 15.07 -16.50
N ARG A 220 -1.33 14.81 -15.35
CA ARG A 220 -0.70 14.94 -14.02
C ARG A 220 -0.27 13.61 -13.42
N GLU A 221 -0.72 12.48 -13.96
CA GLU A 221 -0.56 11.08 -13.48
C GLU A 221 -0.97 10.81 -12.02
N SER A 222 -1.20 11.85 -11.23
CA SER A 222 -1.74 11.85 -9.88
C SER A 222 -3.25 11.96 -9.92
N PHE A 223 -3.90 11.08 -9.17
CA PHE A 223 -5.36 11.06 -9.05
C PHE A 223 -5.91 12.17 -8.13
N PHE A 224 -5.07 12.87 -7.34
CA PHE A 224 -5.52 13.78 -6.26
C PHE A 224 -4.75 15.10 -6.11
N PRO A 225 -4.41 15.82 -7.20
CA PRO A 225 -3.58 17.01 -7.11
C PRO A 225 -4.17 18.10 -6.21
N SER A 226 -5.49 18.25 -6.12
CA SER A 226 -6.13 19.29 -5.29
C SER A 226 -5.94 19.07 -3.79
N PHE A 227 -5.98 17.83 -3.31
CA PHE A 227 -5.78 17.54 -1.88
C PHE A 227 -4.31 17.66 -1.49
N ALA A 228 -3.40 17.15 -2.32
CA ALA A 228 -1.96 17.30 -2.11
C ALA A 228 -1.53 18.78 -2.08
N GLN A 229 -2.09 19.60 -2.98
CA GLN A 229 -1.86 21.05 -2.99
C GLN A 229 -2.37 21.72 -1.72
N ALA A 230 -3.60 21.42 -1.30
CA ALA A 230 -4.15 21.96 -0.05
C ALA A 230 -3.32 21.56 1.19
N ALA A 231 -2.82 20.31 1.22
CA ALA A 231 -1.93 19.86 2.28
C ALA A 231 -0.58 20.61 2.25
N ARG A 232 0.02 20.80 1.07
CA ARG A 232 1.26 21.59 0.94
C ARG A 232 1.08 23.05 1.37
N GLU A 233 0.00 23.70 0.93
CA GLU A 233 -0.30 25.09 1.29
C GLU A 233 -0.43 25.25 2.80
N LYS A 234 -1.12 24.31 3.47
CA LYS A 234 -1.31 24.35 4.92
C LYS A 234 -0.06 23.93 5.70
N PHE A 235 0.74 23.01 5.17
CA PHE A 235 1.90 22.41 5.83
C PHE A 235 3.17 22.54 4.96
N PRO A 236 3.69 23.76 4.74
CA PRO A 236 4.76 24.00 3.78
C PRO A 236 6.07 23.29 4.10
N LYS A 237 6.31 22.94 5.37
CA LYS A 237 7.54 22.28 5.84
C LYS A 237 7.43 20.77 6.02
N LEU A 238 6.22 20.21 5.95
CA LEU A 238 6.03 18.77 6.12
C LEU A 238 6.51 18.04 4.88
N VAL A 239 7.24 16.94 5.04
CA VAL A 239 7.62 16.11 3.91
C VAL A 239 6.36 15.44 3.36
N LEU A 240 6.03 15.71 2.10
CA LEU A 240 4.83 15.20 1.46
C LEU A 240 5.19 14.15 0.41
N ILE A 241 4.68 12.94 0.60
CA ILE A 241 4.77 11.85 -0.36
C ILE A 241 3.45 11.75 -1.11
N VAL A 242 3.48 11.66 -2.43
CA VAL A 242 2.27 11.39 -3.23
C VAL A 242 2.42 10.06 -3.95
N THR A 243 1.42 9.20 -3.77
CA THR A 243 1.40 7.87 -4.37
C THR A 243 0.09 7.61 -5.08
N GLY A 244 0.18 7.48 -6.40
CA GLY A 244 -0.93 7.05 -7.22
C GLY A 244 -0.62 7.25 -8.70
N GLY A 245 -0.67 6.18 -9.49
CA GLY A 245 -0.73 6.30 -10.95
C GLY A 245 0.59 6.56 -11.69
N PHE A 246 1.65 7.08 -11.06
CA PHE A 246 2.88 7.47 -11.77
C PHE A 246 3.53 6.36 -12.60
N ARG A 247 3.85 6.69 -13.86
CA ARG A 247 4.45 5.80 -14.87
C ARG A 247 5.58 6.43 -15.65
N THR A 248 5.66 7.76 -15.75
CA THR A 248 6.66 8.44 -16.58
C THR A 248 7.56 9.35 -15.76
N ARG A 249 8.80 9.56 -16.21
CA ARG A 249 9.71 10.56 -15.62
C ARG A 249 9.06 11.95 -15.60
N LEU A 250 8.54 12.39 -16.73
CA LEU A 250 7.92 13.71 -16.87
C LEU A 250 6.70 13.88 -15.94
N GLY A 251 5.87 12.84 -15.78
CA GLY A 251 4.75 12.88 -14.84
C GLY A 251 5.21 12.98 -13.38
N MET A 252 6.27 12.26 -13.01
CA MET A 252 6.87 12.34 -11.67
C MET A 252 7.51 13.71 -11.42
N GLU A 253 8.27 14.24 -12.39
CA GLU A 253 8.87 15.58 -12.31
C GLU A 253 7.80 16.67 -12.19
N ALA A 254 6.75 16.59 -13.01
CA ALA A 254 5.63 17.51 -12.91
C ALA A 254 4.96 17.46 -11.54
N ALA A 255 4.85 16.29 -10.91
CA ALA A 255 4.30 16.19 -9.55
C ALA A 255 5.19 16.89 -8.51
N LEU A 256 6.50 16.72 -8.59
CA LEU A 256 7.47 17.40 -7.72
C LEU A 256 7.38 18.93 -7.88
N GLN A 257 7.23 19.42 -9.13
CA GLN A 257 7.15 20.86 -9.40
C GLN A 257 5.78 21.49 -9.09
N THR A 258 4.68 20.80 -9.38
CA THR A 258 3.33 21.40 -9.44
C THR A 258 2.34 20.88 -8.41
N SER A 259 2.51 19.64 -7.95
CA SER A 259 1.65 19.04 -6.92
C SER A 259 2.19 19.28 -5.52
N GLY A 260 3.40 19.85 -5.41
CA GLY A 260 4.01 20.24 -4.15
C GLY A 260 4.41 19.05 -3.28
N CYS A 261 4.66 17.87 -3.86
CA CYS A 261 5.22 16.74 -3.11
C CYS A 261 6.74 16.74 -3.15
N ASP A 262 7.38 16.23 -2.10
CA ASP A 262 8.84 16.07 -2.04
C ASP A 262 9.29 14.69 -2.52
N ILE A 263 8.40 13.69 -2.43
CA ILE A 263 8.68 12.31 -2.79
C ILE A 263 7.51 11.74 -3.59
N VAL A 264 7.83 10.99 -4.65
CA VAL A 264 6.86 10.23 -5.43
C VAL A 264 6.93 8.76 -5.04
N GLY A 265 5.79 8.18 -4.63
CA GLY A 265 5.69 6.76 -4.34
C GLY A 265 5.31 5.93 -5.56
N ILE A 266 5.99 4.80 -5.72
CA ILE A 266 5.80 3.85 -6.82
C ILE A 266 5.51 2.47 -6.24
N ALA A 267 4.33 1.92 -6.54
CA ALA A 267 3.90 0.60 -6.05
C ALA A 267 3.97 -0.47 -7.15
N ARG A 268 2.92 -0.60 -7.96
CA ARG A 268 2.80 -1.66 -8.99
C ARG A 268 4.04 -1.80 -9.88
N PRO A 269 4.63 -0.72 -10.44
CA PRO A 269 5.84 -0.84 -11.26
C PRO A 269 7.03 -1.46 -10.53
N ALA A 270 7.22 -1.15 -9.24
CA ALA A 270 8.35 -1.64 -8.46
C ALA A 270 8.28 -3.17 -8.22
N THR A 271 7.08 -3.75 -8.24
CA THR A 271 6.89 -5.21 -8.10
C THR A 271 7.28 -5.99 -9.36
N VAL A 272 7.37 -5.31 -10.51
CA VAL A 272 7.70 -5.91 -11.81
C VAL A 272 9.11 -5.54 -12.25
N ILE A 273 9.53 -4.31 -11.97
CA ILE A 273 10.83 -3.75 -12.36
C ILE A 273 11.47 -3.12 -11.10
N PRO A 274 12.12 -3.91 -10.22
CA PRO A 274 12.68 -3.38 -8.97
C PRO A 274 13.75 -2.31 -9.16
N HIS A 275 14.50 -2.38 -10.27
CA HIS A 275 15.52 -1.38 -10.62
C HIS A 275 14.98 -0.19 -11.41
N LEU A 276 13.65 -0.06 -11.53
CA LEU A 276 12.99 0.99 -12.30
C LEU A 276 13.53 2.41 -12.02
N PRO A 277 13.72 2.84 -10.75
CA PRO A 277 14.22 4.17 -10.49
C PRO A 277 15.59 4.41 -11.14
N ARG A 278 16.50 3.46 -11.01
CA ARG A 278 17.88 3.58 -11.52
C ARG A 278 17.95 3.42 -13.04
N ASP A 279 17.28 2.41 -13.60
CA ASP A 279 17.51 1.98 -14.97
C ASP A 279 16.74 2.81 -15.99
N ILE A 280 15.62 3.43 -15.59
CA ILE A 280 14.70 4.14 -16.49
C ILE A 280 14.40 5.55 -15.98
N ILE A 281 13.86 5.69 -14.77
CA ILE A 281 13.30 6.98 -14.33
C ILE A 281 14.39 8.02 -14.08
N LEU A 282 15.48 7.67 -13.42
CA LEU A 282 16.60 8.57 -13.10
C LEU A 282 17.78 8.42 -14.07
N ASN A 283 17.64 7.62 -15.13
CA ASN A 283 18.71 7.36 -16.08
C ASN A 283 18.78 8.44 -17.17
N GLU A 284 19.70 9.39 -17.05
CA GLU A 284 19.90 10.48 -18.03
C GLU A 284 20.17 9.98 -19.46
N GLY A 285 20.66 8.74 -19.63
CA GLY A 285 20.85 8.12 -20.94
C GLY A 285 19.55 7.67 -21.63
N VAL A 286 18.42 7.71 -20.93
CA VAL A 286 17.09 7.43 -21.49
C VAL A 286 16.40 8.77 -21.77
N MET A 287 16.05 9.00 -23.04
CA MET A 287 15.25 10.17 -23.44
C MET A 287 13.93 10.23 -22.67
N ASP A 288 13.48 11.43 -22.31
CA ASP A 288 12.30 11.62 -21.46
C ASP A 288 11.04 10.95 -22.01
N GLU A 289 10.84 10.98 -23.33
CA GLU A 289 9.74 10.33 -24.04
C GLU A 289 9.72 8.79 -23.87
N HIS A 290 10.89 8.20 -23.59
CA HIS A 290 11.08 6.77 -23.41
C HIS A 290 11.21 6.37 -21.93
N ALA A 291 11.37 7.33 -21.02
CA ALA A 291 11.48 7.09 -19.59
C ALA A 291 10.11 6.81 -18.96
N SER A 292 9.49 5.70 -19.36
CA SER A 292 8.14 5.31 -18.96
C SER A 292 8.00 3.81 -18.68
N VAL A 293 7.02 3.46 -17.85
CA VAL A 293 6.60 2.08 -17.61
C VAL A 293 5.19 1.84 -18.08
N ARG A 294 5.03 0.88 -18.98
CA ARG A 294 3.71 0.37 -19.35
C ARG A 294 3.48 -0.98 -18.68
N LEU A 295 2.61 -0.98 -17.69
CA LEU A 295 2.11 -2.22 -17.09
C LEU A 295 0.91 -2.68 -17.92
N THR A 296 0.86 -3.95 -18.26
CA THR A 296 -0.28 -4.45 -19.03
C THR A 296 -1.46 -4.73 -18.12
N SER A 297 -2.62 -4.17 -18.49
CA SER A 297 -3.90 -4.49 -17.86
C SER A 297 -4.21 -5.98 -18.02
N LEU A 298 -4.54 -6.67 -16.92
CA LEU A 298 -4.97 -8.05 -16.97
C LEU A 298 -6.29 -8.15 -17.77
N PRO A 299 -6.37 -8.98 -18.83
CA PRO A 299 -7.62 -9.12 -19.58
C PRO A 299 -8.73 -9.62 -18.66
N ARG A 300 -9.84 -8.87 -18.61
CA ARG A 300 -11.05 -9.29 -17.91
C ARG A 300 -11.66 -10.47 -18.67
N SER A 301 -12.02 -11.53 -17.97
CA SER A 301 -12.78 -12.62 -18.62
C SER A 301 -14.19 -12.12 -18.92
N ARG A 302 -14.86 -12.67 -19.94
CA ARG A 302 -16.29 -12.39 -20.21
C ARG A 302 -17.16 -12.59 -18.96
N MET A 303 -16.82 -13.56 -18.12
CA MET A 303 -17.46 -13.78 -16.82
C MET A 303 -17.20 -12.64 -15.83
N THR A 304 -15.98 -12.09 -15.79
CA THR A 304 -15.66 -10.92 -14.95
C THR A 304 -16.42 -9.69 -15.42
N GLU A 305 -16.50 -9.45 -16.73
CA GLU A 305 -17.29 -8.33 -17.30
C GLU A 305 -18.78 -8.48 -17.01
N PHE A 306 -19.32 -9.68 -17.17
CA PHE A 306 -20.69 -10.00 -16.81
C PHE A 306 -20.97 -9.77 -15.31
N LEU A 307 -20.03 -10.16 -14.43
CA LEU A 307 -20.14 -9.89 -13.00
C LEU A 307 -20.02 -8.39 -12.67
N VAL A 308 -19.16 -7.63 -13.37
CA VAL A 308 -19.11 -6.16 -13.23
C VAL A 308 -20.46 -5.54 -13.59
N LEU A 309 -21.07 -5.99 -14.69
CA LEU A 309 -22.39 -5.53 -15.15
C LEU A 309 -23.50 -5.87 -14.13
N LEU A 310 -23.50 -7.07 -13.55
CA LEU A 310 -24.49 -7.50 -12.56
C LEU A 310 -24.30 -6.87 -11.18
N ILE A 311 -23.06 -6.73 -10.72
CA ILE A 311 -22.73 -6.27 -9.37
C ILE A 311 -22.62 -4.74 -9.31
N GLY A 312 -22.42 -4.07 -10.45
CA GLY A 312 -22.26 -2.62 -10.55
C GLY A 312 -20.99 -2.07 -9.88
N SER A 313 -20.11 -2.95 -9.38
CA SER A 313 -18.86 -2.56 -8.73
C SER A 313 -17.70 -2.63 -9.73
N LYS A 314 -17.12 -1.46 -10.03
CA LYS A 314 -15.88 -1.36 -10.84
C LYS A 314 -14.67 -2.01 -10.16
N GLY A 315 -14.78 -2.39 -8.88
CA GLY A 315 -13.77 -3.13 -8.13
C GLY A 315 -13.74 -4.65 -8.40
N VAL A 316 -14.73 -5.19 -9.13
CA VAL A 316 -14.74 -6.60 -9.56
C VAL A 316 -13.57 -6.84 -10.53
N GLY A 317 -12.53 -7.51 -10.03
CA GLY A 317 -11.28 -7.76 -10.75
C GLY A 317 -10.02 -7.18 -10.09
N ALA A 318 -10.16 -6.17 -9.22
CA ALA A 318 -9.03 -5.57 -8.50
C ALA A 318 -8.29 -6.58 -7.61
N GLY A 319 -9.00 -7.55 -7.04
CA GLY A 319 -8.38 -8.67 -6.33
C GLY A 319 -7.49 -9.55 -7.21
N ARG A 320 -7.82 -9.73 -8.50
CA ARG A 320 -6.96 -10.49 -9.44
C ARG A 320 -5.68 -9.75 -9.77
N GLU A 321 -5.77 -8.43 -9.94
CA GLU A 321 -4.62 -7.56 -10.16
C GLU A 321 -3.71 -7.51 -8.92
N ALA A 322 -4.30 -7.33 -7.73
CA ALA A 322 -3.56 -7.39 -6.47
C ALA A 322 -2.85 -8.76 -6.28
N MET A 323 -3.55 -9.88 -6.53
CA MET A 323 -2.94 -11.21 -6.47
C MET A 323 -1.79 -11.39 -7.46
N TYR A 324 -1.90 -10.83 -8.68
CA TYR A 324 -0.82 -10.89 -9.66
C TYR A 324 0.44 -10.17 -9.14
N TYR A 325 0.31 -8.94 -8.67
CA TYR A 325 1.46 -8.18 -8.17
C TYR A 325 2.03 -8.79 -6.88
N GLN A 326 1.19 -9.32 -5.99
CA GLN A 326 1.65 -10.09 -4.84
C GLN A 326 2.45 -11.33 -5.28
N GLY A 327 1.99 -12.02 -6.33
CA GLY A 327 2.71 -13.12 -6.94
C GLY A 327 4.09 -12.71 -7.46
N GLN A 328 4.24 -11.50 -8.03
CA GLN A 328 5.54 -10.99 -8.46
C GLN A 328 6.50 -10.75 -7.28
N ILE A 329 6.00 -10.17 -6.19
CA ILE A 329 6.78 -10.01 -4.95
C ILE A 329 7.25 -11.36 -4.44
N GLN A 330 6.37 -12.37 -4.39
CA GLN A 330 6.73 -13.73 -3.96
C GLN A 330 7.77 -14.39 -4.87
N ARG A 331 7.74 -14.11 -6.17
CA ARG A 331 8.76 -14.60 -7.11
C ARG A 331 10.12 -13.97 -6.81
N ILE A 332 10.18 -12.64 -6.65
CA ILE A 332 11.41 -11.92 -6.30
C ILE A 332 11.98 -12.46 -4.99
N ALA A 333 11.14 -12.65 -3.96
CA ALA A 333 11.54 -13.17 -2.67
C ALA A 333 12.15 -14.59 -2.74
N ARG A 334 11.85 -15.36 -3.79
CA ARG A 334 12.43 -16.69 -4.06
C ARG A 334 13.62 -16.65 -5.03
N GLY A 335 14.15 -15.46 -5.34
CA GLY A 335 15.24 -15.26 -6.29
C GLY A 335 14.84 -15.41 -7.76
N LEU A 336 13.55 -15.43 -8.07
CA LEU A 336 13.05 -15.54 -9.44
C LEU A 336 12.82 -14.15 -10.04
N LYS A 337 13.03 -14.02 -11.36
CA LYS A 337 12.68 -12.79 -12.08
C LYS A 337 11.16 -12.57 -12.05
N PRO A 338 10.69 -11.32 -11.91
CA PRO A 338 9.30 -10.97 -12.17
C PRO A 338 8.88 -11.43 -13.56
N ALA A 339 7.63 -11.84 -13.70
CA ALA A 339 7.04 -12.25 -14.95
C ALA A 339 6.21 -11.10 -15.54
N ASP A 340 6.73 -10.39 -16.54
CA ASP A 340 5.92 -9.52 -17.40
C ASP A 340 6.50 -9.45 -18.81
N THR A 341 5.68 -9.75 -19.82
CA THR A 341 6.00 -9.42 -21.21
C THR A 341 4.76 -8.95 -22.01
N ARG A 342 3.82 -8.27 -21.33
CA ARG A 342 2.58 -7.68 -21.88
C ARG A 342 1.38 -8.62 -22.17
N ILE A 343 1.22 -9.61 -21.30
CA ILE A 343 0.06 -10.48 -21.02
C ILE A 343 -0.83 -10.92 -22.21
N LYS A 344 -0.66 -12.17 -22.68
CA LYS A 344 -1.72 -12.92 -23.39
C LYS A 344 -1.84 -14.35 -22.86
N ALA A 345 -2.97 -14.57 -22.17
CA ALA A 345 -3.63 -15.84 -21.82
C ALA A 345 -2.82 -16.88 -21.02
N LEU A 346 -3.55 -17.72 -20.28
CA LEU A 346 -3.07 -18.82 -19.43
C LEU A 346 -2.31 -18.40 -18.16
N TYR A 347 -2.89 -18.64 -16.98
CA TYR A 347 -2.17 -19.31 -15.87
C TYR A 347 -3.16 -19.86 -14.83
N TRP A 348 -4.40 -20.13 -15.23
CA TRP A 348 -5.42 -20.65 -14.31
C TRP A 348 -5.49 -22.19 -14.27
N GLY A 349 -4.78 -22.89 -15.17
CA GLY A 349 -4.81 -24.35 -15.27
C GLY A 349 -3.68 -25.10 -14.56
N GLU A 350 -2.52 -24.48 -14.32
CA GLU A 350 -1.30 -25.20 -13.85
C GLU A 350 -0.88 -24.92 -12.39
N ALA A 351 -1.38 -23.88 -11.74
CA ALA A 351 -1.34 -23.82 -10.26
C ALA A 351 -2.29 -24.87 -9.63
N GLN A 352 -3.24 -25.38 -10.43
CA GLN A 352 -4.25 -26.36 -10.03
C GLN A 352 -3.73 -27.82 -10.00
N ARG A 353 -2.49 -28.13 -10.41
CA ARG A 353 -1.89 -29.46 -10.20
C ARG A 353 -0.57 -29.35 -9.43
N LYS A 354 -0.59 -29.76 -8.16
CA LYS A 354 0.35 -30.78 -7.65
C LYS A 354 1.87 -30.58 -7.88
N GLY A 355 2.39 -29.39 -7.63
CA GLY A 355 3.84 -29.17 -7.49
C GLY A 355 4.49 -28.60 -8.75
N PHE A 356 5.00 -27.38 -8.60
CA PHE A 356 5.69 -26.57 -9.59
C PHE A 356 6.67 -27.34 -10.50
N ASN A 357 6.68 -27.01 -11.79
CA ASN A 357 7.93 -26.77 -12.53
C ASN A 357 7.68 -25.82 -13.71
N ILE A 358 8.61 -24.87 -13.88
CA ILE A 358 8.57 -23.79 -14.87
C ILE A 358 9.43 -24.20 -16.07
N ILE A 359 8.91 -24.14 -17.30
CA ILE A 359 9.75 -24.12 -18.52
C ILE A 359 9.16 -23.15 -19.59
N SER A 360 10.05 -22.35 -20.16
CA SER A 360 9.87 -21.31 -21.18
C SER A 360 9.78 -21.81 -22.64
N LYS A 361 9.15 -21.04 -23.56
CA LYS A 361 9.57 -20.65 -24.95
C LYS A 361 8.35 -20.29 -25.85
N PRO A 362 8.51 -19.68 -27.04
CA PRO A 362 9.47 -18.68 -27.52
C PRO A 362 8.75 -17.43 -28.12
N TYR A 363 9.42 -16.28 -28.19
CA TYR A 363 9.06 -15.23 -29.17
C TYR A 363 10.29 -14.81 -29.96
N GLY A 364 10.09 -14.67 -31.26
CA GLY A 364 11.12 -14.66 -32.30
C GLY A 364 12.08 -13.46 -32.33
N SER A 365 13.22 -13.74 -32.95
CA SER A 365 14.16 -12.86 -33.64
C SER A 365 14.55 -11.52 -33.01
N LEU A 366 15.13 -11.53 -31.80
CA LEU A 366 16.09 -10.48 -31.40
C LEU A 366 17.35 -11.12 -30.82
N LYS A 367 18.51 -10.84 -31.45
CA LYS A 367 19.86 -11.11 -30.91
C LYS A 367 20.28 -9.93 -30.02
N VAL A 368 21.30 -10.15 -29.15
CA VAL A 368 22.15 -9.19 -28.36
C VAL A 368 21.84 -9.19 -26.85
N PHE A 369 22.75 -9.29 -25.87
CA PHE A 369 24.18 -9.70 -25.74
C PHE A 369 24.35 -10.35 -24.35
N ARG A 370 25.37 -11.19 -24.20
CA ARG A 370 25.76 -11.89 -22.97
C ARG A 370 26.59 -10.94 -22.09
N TYR A 371 26.22 -10.80 -20.81
CA TYR A 371 27.18 -10.41 -19.77
C TYR A 371 27.25 -11.53 -18.73
N THR A 372 28.34 -12.29 -18.79
CA THR A 372 28.86 -13.08 -17.68
C THR A 372 30.02 -12.30 -17.08
N ALA A 373 29.96 -12.01 -15.78
CA ALA A 373 31.00 -12.34 -14.80
C ALA A 373 30.85 -11.48 -13.53
N TYR A 374 30.66 -12.12 -12.38
CA TYR A 374 31.75 -12.22 -11.41
C TYR A 374 31.48 -13.40 -10.46
N LYS A 375 32.37 -14.39 -10.51
CA LYS A 375 32.47 -15.50 -9.55
C LYS A 375 33.58 -15.11 -8.58
N GLY A 376 33.36 -15.27 -7.28
CA GLY A 376 34.45 -15.32 -6.31
C GLY A 376 33.95 -15.53 -4.88
N PRO A 377 34.78 -16.08 -3.98
CA PRO A 377 35.82 -17.09 -4.17
C PRO A 377 35.45 -18.43 -3.50
N ALA A 378 36.15 -19.48 -3.93
CA ALA A 378 36.01 -20.85 -3.47
C ALA A 378 36.58 -21.05 -2.05
N SER A 379 35.88 -21.84 -1.24
CA SER A 379 36.44 -22.67 -0.18
C SER A 379 36.19 -24.13 -0.61
N SER A 380 37.02 -25.15 -0.41
CA SER A 380 38.38 -25.38 0.09
C SER A 380 38.67 -26.85 -0.35
N PRO A 381 39.92 -27.32 -0.46
CA PRO A 381 40.25 -28.55 -1.19
C PRO A 381 40.06 -29.81 -0.34
N LEU A 382 39.73 -30.92 -0.99
CA LEU A 382 40.14 -32.24 -0.52
C LEU A 382 40.70 -33.03 -1.70
N THR A 383 41.97 -33.37 -1.50
CA THR A 383 42.87 -34.26 -2.22
C THR A 383 42.44 -35.72 -2.10
N GLU A 384 42.51 -36.44 -3.21
CA GLU A 384 43.14 -37.78 -3.33
C GLU A 384 44.01 -37.65 -4.60
N ALA A 385 45.32 -37.91 -4.62
CA ALA A 385 46.22 -38.63 -3.72
C ALA A 385 47.40 -37.78 -3.22
#